data_AF-A0A0S2DFT9-F1
#
_entry.id   AF-A0A0S2DFT9-F1
#
_cell.length_a   1.000
_cell.length_b   1.000
_cell.length_c   1.000
_cell.angle_alpha   90.00
_cell.angle_beta   90.00
_cell.angle_gamma   90.00
#
_symmetry.space_group_name_H-M   'P 1'
#
loop_
_entity.id
_entity.type
_entity.pdbx_description
1 polymer ?
#
loop_
_entity_poly.entity_id
_entity_poly.type
_entity_poly.pdbx_seq_one_letter_code
_entity_poly.pdbx_strand_id
1 'polypeptide(L)'
;MNQRISRSVRLGALACTLGLSFVATHASAQSAEVVSAGVKACALSGGVTVTVLGLNTTLPLPCTGQAQVVAPGSKENSALGLDVGLLGLVSVVKLDVARQRADYTNASGATALDGRSSVGGLSLVQNLVALEGATGALSCDSLTGSTVLQCQASADVANVRIAGGDVITVPSPLPKNFAVPVGGSLRLVVLGIPVEVPVGGALTLNRVDTAGVGSANVSVVHKPVQLTLGGSVSVGGLGLIGVQVEAAATPATINVRGRSPFTAIQVD
;
A
#
# COMPACT_ATOMS: atom_id res chain seq x y z
N MET A 1 -19.97 -17.10 1.81
CA MET A 1 -19.19 -18.13 1.08
C MET A 1 -19.85 -18.57 -0.25
N ASN A 2 -20.63 -17.70 -0.93
CA ASN A 2 -21.43 -18.07 -2.12
C ASN A 2 -21.26 -17.15 -3.34
N GLN A 3 -20.19 -16.36 -3.43
CA GLN A 3 -19.90 -15.51 -4.60
C GLN A 3 -18.75 -16.02 -5.49
N ARG A 4 -17.96 -17.00 -5.01
CA ARG A 4 -16.86 -17.59 -5.81
C ARG A 4 -17.34 -18.54 -6.91
N ILE A 5 -18.53 -19.14 -6.76
CA ILE A 5 -19.06 -20.13 -7.72
C ILE A 5 -19.80 -19.47 -8.90
N SER A 6 -20.35 -18.27 -8.75
CA SER A 6 -21.08 -17.63 -9.86
C SER A 6 -20.17 -17.01 -10.93
N ARG A 7 -18.91 -16.68 -10.60
CA ARG A 7 -17.94 -16.14 -11.57
C ARG A 7 -17.31 -17.23 -12.44
N SER A 8 -17.14 -18.45 -11.91
CA SER A 8 -16.60 -19.59 -12.67
C SER A 8 -17.63 -20.22 -13.63
N VAL A 9 -18.94 -20.09 -13.36
CA VAL A 9 -19.99 -20.69 -14.22
C VAL A 9 -20.30 -19.84 -15.46
N ARG A 10 -20.08 -18.51 -15.43
CA ARG A 10 -20.31 -17.66 -16.61
C ARG A 10 -19.26 -17.79 -17.72
N LEU A 11 -18.12 -18.41 -17.43
CA LEU A 11 -17.06 -18.70 -18.41
C LEU A 11 -17.12 -20.13 -18.97
N GLY A 12 -17.96 -21.02 -18.41
CA GLY A 12 -18.03 -22.43 -18.79
C GLY A 12 -19.08 -22.79 -19.86
N ALA A 13 -20.02 -21.91 -20.18
CA ALA A 13 -21.20 -22.26 -20.99
C ALA A 13 -21.08 -21.97 -22.51
N LEU A 14 -19.92 -21.52 -23.00
CA LEU A 14 -19.73 -21.15 -24.43
C LEU A 14 -18.78 -22.08 -25.20
N ALA A 15 -18.33 -23.19 -24.61
CA ALA A 15 -17.25 -24.02 -25.16
C ALA A 15 -17.65 -25.45 -25.59
N CYS A 16 -18.91 -25.71 -25.91
CA CYS A 16 -19.32 -27.01 -26.46
C CYS A 16 -20.22 -26.88 -27.68
N THR A 17 -19.66 -26.43 -28.81
CA THR A 17 -20.08 -26.90 -30.15
C THR A 17 -19.03 -26.46 -31.17
N LEU A 18 -18.61 -27.41 -32.02
CA LEU A 18 -17.75 -27.29 -33.22
C LEU A 18 -16.24 -27.60 -33.05
N GLY A 19 -15.97 -28.90 -32.94
CA GLY A 19 -15.24 -29.67 -33.96
C GLY A 19 -13.97 -29.10 -34.60
N LEU A 20 -12.83 -29.74 -34.25
CA LEU A 20 -11.70 -30.10 -35.12
C LEU A 20 -11.16 -29.00 -36.06
N SER A 21 -10.04 -28.37 -35.68
CA SER A 21 -8.75 -28.55 -36.36
C SER A 21 -7.68 -27.54 -35.90
N PHE A 22 -6.43 -28.00 -35.95
CA PHE A 22 -5.16 -27.29 -35.79
C PHE A 22 -4.68 -26.90 -34.38
N VAL A 23 -3.56 -27.53 -34.05
CA VAL A 23 -2.60 -27.21 -33.01
C VAL A 23 -2.04 -25.80 -33.27
N ALA A 24 -2.71 -24.77 -32.76
CA ALA A 24 -2.09 -23.47 -32.59
C ALA A 24 -1.46 -23.46 -31.19
N THR A 25 -0.14 -23.45 -31.15
CA THR A 25 0.65 -23.08 -29.98
C THR A 25 0.01 -21.86 -29.32
N HIS A 26 -0.27 -21.95 -28.02
CA HIS A 26 -0.80 -20.84 -27.24
C HIS A 26 0.19 -19.66 -27.27
N ALA A 27 0.07 -18.83 -28.30
CA ALA A 27 0.47 -17.45 -28.21
C ALA A 27 -0.44 -16.85 -27.13
N SER A 28 0.12 -16.66 -25.93
CA SER A 28 -0.52 -15.89 -24.88
C SER A 28 -0.92 -14.54 -25.48
N ALA A 29 -2.21 -14.38 -25.80
CA ALA A 29 -2.73 -13.17 -26.38
C ALA A 29 -2.59 -12.08 -25.31
N GLN A 30 -1.57 -11.25 -25.47
CA GLN A 30 -1.44 -10.02 -24.70
C GLN A 30 -2.66 -9.14 -25.01
N SER A 31 -3.31 -8.57 -23.99
CA SER A 31 -4.27 -7.47 -24.19
C SER A 31 -3.72 -6.47 -25.20
N ALA A 32 -4.52 -6.12 -26.22
CA ALA A 32 -4.05 -5.26 -27.30
C ALA A 32 -3.71 -3.84 -26.82
N GLU A 33 -4.18 -3.46 -25.64
CA GLU A 33 -3.95 -2.11 -25.07
C GLU A 33 -2.76 -2.05 -24.11
N VAL A 34 -2.27 -3.16 -23.55
CA VAL A 34 -1.23 -3.12 -22.52
C VAL A 34 0.09 -3.65 -23.07
N VAL A 35 1.13 -2.82 -23.03
CA VAL A 35 2.51 -3.17 -23.42
C VAL A 35 3.24 -3.87 -22.27
N SER A 36 3.14 -3.29 -21.08
CA SER A 36 3.72 -3.85 -19.87
C SER A 36 2.88 -3.45 -18.67
N ALA A 37 2.90 -4.28 -17.64
CA ALA A 37 2.23 -3.99 -16.39
C ALA A 37 2.97 -4.65 -15.24
N GLY A 38 2.81 -4.10 -14.05
CA GLY A 38 3.34 -4.71 -12.85
C GLY A 38 2.54 -4.31 -11.64
N VAL A 39 2.45 -5.23 -10.70
CA VAL A 39 1.84 -5.01 -9.40
C VAL A 39 2.85 -5.32 -8.30
N LYS A 40 2.89 -4.45 -7.29
CA LYS A 40 3.75 -4.56 -6.12
C LYS A 40 2.91 -4.37 -4.87
N ALA A 41 2.98 -5.29 -3.93
CA ALA A 41 2.41 -5.17 -2.60
C ALA A 41 3.53 -5.23 -1.55
N CYS A 42 3.48 -4.35 -0.56
CA CYS A 42 4.46 -4.27 0.53
C CYS A 42 3.78 -4.48 1.89
N ALA A 43 4.53 -4.94 2.89
CA ALA A 43 4.13 -4.85 4.29
C ALA A 43 4.18 -3.40 4.78
N LEU A 44 5.26 -2.69 4.42
CA LEU A 44 5.54 -1.33 4.86
C LEU A 44 6.40 -0.60 3.82
N SER A 45 6.22 0.70 3.70
CA SER A 45 7.12 1.61 2.97
C SER A 45 7.02 3.04 3.52
N GLY A 46 7.99 3.90 3.22
CA GLY A 46 7.95 5.31 3.65
C GLY A 46 9.34 5.89 3.90
N GLY A 47 9.43 6.80 4.86
CA GLY A 47 10.67 7.42 5.30
C GLY A 47 10.52 8.11 6.64
N VAL A 48 11.64 8.21 7.36
CA VAL A 48 11.75 8.99 8.59
C VAL A 48 12.87 9.99 8.43
N THR A 49 12.59 11.24 8.73
CA THR A 49 13.61 12.29 8.80
C THR A 49 13.72 12.77 10.23
N VAL A 50 14.94 12.78 10.75
CA VAL A 50 15.26 13.38 12.05
C VAL A 50 16.18 14.55 11.82
N THR A 51 15.85 15.67 12.45
CA THR A 51 16.65 16.89 12.46
C THR A 51 17.32 17.02 13.81
N VAL A 52 18.64 17.16 13.85
CA VAL A 52 19.39 17.44 15.08
C VAL A 52 20.40 18.54 14.77
N LEU A 53 20.42 19.61 15.58
CA LEU A 53 21.32 20.76 15.36
C LEU A 53 21.19 21.36 13.95
N GLY A 54 19.99 21.29 13.36
CA GLY A 54 19.74 21.75 11.99
C GLY A 54 20.21 20.81 10.87
N LEU A 55 20.79 19.65 11.21
CA LEU A 55 21.18 18.62 10.25
C LEU A 55 20.07 17.58 10.09
N ASN A 56 19.63 17.34 8.86
CA ASN A 56 18.61 16.37 8.53
C ASN A 56 19.24 15.02 8.19
N THR A 57 18.78 13.97 8.87
CA THR A 57 19.11 12.58 8.56
C THR A 57 17.84 11.85 8.16
N THR A 58 17.77 11.37 6.91
CA THR A 58 16.62 10.62 6.41
C THR A 58 16.95 9.15 6.30
N LEU A 59 16.15 8.32 6.96
CA LEU A 59 16.15 6.88 6.80
C LEU A 59 14.99 6.48 5.88
N PRO A 60 15.26 6.00 4.65
CA PRO A 60 14.21 5.44 3.81
C PRO A 60 13.69 4.14 4.43
N LEU A 61 12.38 3.95 4.41
CA LEU A 61 11.72 2.68 4.70
C LEU A 61 11.37 2.04 3.35
N PRO A 62 12.24 1.19 2.77
CA PRO A 62 11.95 0.56 1.49
C PRO A 62 10.72 -0.36 1.60
N CYS A 63 10.21 -0.81 0.46
CA CYS A 63 9.15 -1.80 0.39
C CYS A 63 9.61 -3.11 1.05
N THR A 64 9.28 -3.30 2.33
CA THR A 64 9.60 -4.51 3.09
C THR A 64 8.49 -5.55 2.92
N GLY A 65 8.84 -6.83 3.04
CA GLY A 65 7.88 -7.93 2.82
C GLY A 65 7.24 -7.84 1.43
N GLN A 66 8.05 -7.71 0.38
CA GLN A 66 7.53 -7.40 -0.95
C GLN A 66 7.00 -8.65 -1.68
N ALA A 67 5.82 -8.53 -2.29
CA ALA A 67 5.37 -9.38 -3.39
C ALA A 67 5.26 -8.53 -4.66
N GLN A 68 5.85 -9.00 -5.77
CA GLN A 68 5.84 -8.27 -7.03
C GLN A 68 5.80 -9.23 -8.22
N VAL A 69 4.98 -8.89 -9.21
CA VAL A 69 4.99 -9.51 -10.54
C VAL A 69 5.00 -8.43 -11.61
N VAL A 70 5.76 -8.65 -12.68
CA VAL A 70 5.86 -7.76 -13.87
C VAL A 70 5.49 -8.49 -15.17
N ALA A 71 5.06 -9.74 -15.03
CA ALA A 71 4.59 -10.62 -16.08
C ALA A 71 3.48 -11.51 -15.50
N PRO A 72 2.64 -12.14 -16.36
CA PRO A 72 1.54 -12.98 -15.88
C PRO A 72 2.00 -14.07 -14.92
N GLY A 73 1.27 -14.24 -13.82
CA GLY A 73 1.62 -15.12 -12.72
C GLY A 73 1.21 -14.54 -11.37
N SER A 74 1.60 -15.25 -10.31
CA SER A 74 1.34 -14.83 -8.93
C SER A 74 2.62 -14.91 -8.11
N LYS A 75 2.77 -14.00 -7.15
CA LYS A 75 3.81 -14.04 -6.13
C LYS A 75 3.19 -13.75 -4.77
N GLU A 76 3.55 -14.58 -3.80
CA GLU A 76 3.19 -14.38 -2.41
C GLU A 76 4.47 -14.18 -1.58
N ASN A 77 4.34 -13.42 -0.50
CA ASN A 77 5.38 -13.28 0.50
C ASN A 77 4.72 -13.22 1.88
N SER A 78 5.42 -13.73 2.88
CA SER A 78 5.01 -13.62 4.27
C SER A 78 6.23 -13.33 5.12
N ALA A 79 6.14 -12.31 5.96
CA ALA A 79 7.17 -11.98 6.92
C ALA A 79 6.61 -12.15 8.34
N LEU A 80 7.38 -12.83 9.19
CA LEU A 80 7.16 -12.88 10.63
C LEU A 80 8.04 -11.80 11.25
N GLY A 81 7.42 -10.84 11.94
CA GLY A 81 8.11 -9.82 12.74
C GLY A 81 8.98 -8.87 11.91
N LEU A 82 8.57 -7.61 11.77
CA LEU A 82 9.48 -6.56 11.31
C LEU A 82 9.55 -5.47 12.38
N ASP A 83 10.73 -5.26 12.96
CA ASP A 83 11.02 -4.13 13.85
C ASP A 83 12.04 -3.22 13.17
N VAL A 84 11.63 -1.99 12.88
CA VAL A 84 12.48 -0.97 12.28
C VAL A 84 12.70 0.13 13.30
N GLY A 85 13.90 0.14 13.87
CA GLY A 85 14.41 1.21 14.71
C GLY A 85 15.33 2.15 13.93
N LEU A 86 15.25 3.45 14.23
CA LEU A 86 16.21 4.43 13.74
C LEU A 86 17.32 4.59 14.78
N LEU A 87 18.53 4.11 14.48
CA LEU A 87 19.77 4.43 15.22
C LEU A 87 19.70 4.27 16.76
N GLY A 88 18.83 3.40 17.27
CA GLY A 88 18.54 3.28 18.71
C GLY A 88 17.82 4.49 19.33
N LEU A 89 17.46 5.49 18.52
CA LEU A 89 16.80 6.74 18.92
C LEU A 89 15.28 6.57 19.03
N VAL A 90 14.66 5.82 18.10
CA VAL A 90 13.21 5.66 17.99
C VAL A 90 12.88 4.30 17.39
N SER A 91 11.99 3.53 18.04
CA SER A 91 11.27 2.44 17.35
C SER A 91 10.20 3.07 16.48
N VAL A 92 10.35 2.96 15.16
CA VAL A 92 9.51 3.65 14.18
C VAL A 92 8.36 2.76 13.77
N VAL A 93 8.63 1.48 13.51
CA VAL A 93 7.59 0.53 13.09
C VAL A 93 7.86 -0.83 13.68
N LYS A 94 6.82 -1.44 14.24
CA LYS A 94 6.77 -2.85 14.59
C LYS A 94 5.57 -3.50 13.89
N LEU A 95 5.82 -4.62 13.23
CA LEU A 95 4.81 -5.42 12.54
C LEU A 95 4.89 -6.86 13.05
N ASP A 96 3.74 -7.46 13.35
CA ASP A 96 3.71 -8.82 13.91
C ASP A 96 3.80 -9.89 12.82
N VAL A 97 2.77 -10.00 11.98
CA VAL A 97 2.73 -10.95 10.87
C VAL A 97 2.21 -10.19 9.66
N ALA A 98 2.97 -10.23 8.57
CA ALA A 98 2.62 -9.56 7.34
C ALA A 98 2.49 -10.58 6.21
N ARG A 99 1.44 -10.49 5.39
CA ARG A 99 1.25 -11.30 4.18
C ARG A 99 0.98 -10.41 2.99
N GLN A 100 1.69 -10.66 1.89
CA GLN A 100 1.60 -9.90 0.66
C GLN A 100 1.37 -10.83 -0.50
N ARG A 101 0.55 -10.39 -1.44
CA ARG A 101 0.25 -11.11 -2.67
C ARG A 101 0.15 -10.13 -3.81
N ALA A 102 0.71 -10.54 -4.94
CA ALA A 102 0.67 -9.82 -6.19
C ALA A 102 0.29 -10.81 -7.29
N ASP A 103 -0.82 -10.57 -7.98
CA ASP A 103 -1.29 -11.38 -9.11
C ASP A 103 -1.37 -10.53 -10.37
N TYR A 104 -0.95 -11.10 -11.49
CA TYR A 104 -1.12 -10.51 -12.82
C TYR A 104 -1.70 -11.59 -13.72
N THR A 105 -2.89 -11.35 -14.23
CA THR A 105 -3.51 -12.17 -15.28
C THR A 105 -3.58 -11.37 -16.58
N ASN A 106 -3.23 -12.01 -17.69
CA ASN A 106 -3.43 -11.46 -19.03
C ASN A 106 -4.22 -12.47 -19.85
N ALA A 107 -5.35 -12.03 -20.40
CA ALA A 107 -6.24 -12.83 -21.21
C ALA A 107 -6.57 -12.08 -22.50
N SER A 108 -7.13 -12.79 -23.48
CA SER A 108 -7.60 -12.17 -24.73
C SER A 108 -8.64 -11.08 -24.40
N GLY A 109 -8.26 -9.83 -24.62
CA GLY A 109 -9.14 -8.69 -24.39
C GLY A 109 -9.05 -8.04 -23.01
N ALA A 110 -8.29 -8.59 -22.05
CA ALA A 110 -8.27 -8.06 -20.68
C ALA A 110 -6.93 -8.30 -19.96
N THR A 111 -6.47 -7.29 -19.23
CA THR A 111 -5.37 -7.37 -18.26
C THR A 111 -5.92 -7.09 -16.87
N ALA A 112 -5.67 -7.98 -15.91
CA ALA A 112 -6.07 -7.84 -14.51
C ALA A 112 -4.84 -7.87 -13.59
N LEU A 113 -4.79 -6.95 -12.64
CA LEU A 113 -3.67 -6.73 -11.72
C LEU A 113 -4.21 -6.62 -10.30
N ASP A 114 -3.79 -7.51 -9.41
CA ASP A 114 -4.26 -7.54 -8.02
C ASP A 114 -3.07 -7.44 -7.05
N GLY A 115 -3.12 -6.47 -6.16
CA GLY A 115 -2.18 -6.30 -5.05
C GLY A 115 -2.93 -6.40 -3.73
N ARG A 116 -2.52 -7.32 -2.86
CA ARG A 116 -3.10 -7.49 -1.52
C ARG A 116 -2.01 -7.51 -0.47
N SER A 117 -2.28 -6.87 0.65
CA SER A 117 -1.39 -6.90 1.80
C SER A 117 -2.21 -6.89 3.09
N SER A 118 -1.77 -7.64 4.08
CA SER A 118 -2.41 -7.70 5.39
C SER A 118 -1.36 -7.78 6.49
N VAL A 119 -1.63 -7.14 7.61
CA VAL A 119 -0.79 -7.17 8.81
C VAL A 119 -1.67 -7.48 10.02
N GLY A 120 -1.26 -8.45 10.84
CA GLY A 120 -2.01 -8.87 12.02
C GLY A 120 -2.01 -7.81 13.11
N GLY A 121 -0.84 -7.22 13.36
CA GLY A 121 -0.63 -6.14 14.32
C GLY A 121 0.45 -5.19 13.80
N LEU A 122 0.24 -3.90 14.04
CA LEU A 122 1.11 -2.82 13.62
C LEU A 122 1.20 -1.78 14.73
N SER A 123 2.41 -1.45 15.14
CA SER A 123 2.70 -0.31 16.00
C SER A 123 3.60 0.66 15.25
N LEU A 124 3.23 1.92 15.26
CA LEU A 124 3.96 3.00 14.64
C LEU A 124 4.41 3.99 15.71
N VAL A 125 5.68 4.38 15.60
CA VAL A 125 6.34 5.47 16.32
C VAL A 125 6.16 5.33 17.83
N GLN A 126 6.92 4.42 18.44
CA GLN A 126 6.90 4.14 19.90
C GLN A 126 5.51 3.79 20.46
N ASN A 127 4.69 3.05 19.71
CA ASN A 127 3.29 2.75 20.06
C ASN A 127 2.37 3.98 20.15
N LEU A 128 2.76 5.10 19.56
CA LEU A 128 1.88 6.26 19.42
C LEU A 128 0.65 5.93 18.57
N VAL A 129 0.78 5.06 17.57
CA VAL A 129 -0.35 4.49 16.85
C VAL A 129 -0.24 2.98 16.88
N ALA A 130 -1.31 2.31 17.31
CA ALA A 130 -1.43 0.85 17.27
C ALA A 130 -2.65 0.45 16.46
N LEU A 131 -2.47 -0.54 15.61
CA LEU A 131 -3.43 -1.01 14.62
C LEU A 131 -3.48 -2.53 14.65
N GLU A 132 -4.68 -3.09 14.56
CA GLU A 132 -4.88 -4.54 14.47
C GLU A 132 -5.67 -4.91 13.22
N GLY A 133 -5.27 -6.01 12.57
CA GLY A 133 -5.97 -6.57 11.41
C GLY A 133 -6.01 -5.66 10.19
N ALA A 134 -5.00 -4.80 9.97
CA ALA A 134 -5.01 -3.90 8.83
C ALA A 134 -4.80 -4.66 7.51
N THR A 135 -5.74 -4.50 6.59
CA THR A 135 -5.76 -5.16 5.28
C THR A 135 -5.98 -4.13 4.18
N GLY A 136 -5.28 -4.31 3.07
CA GLY A 136 -5.40 -3.53 1.85
C GLY A 136 -5.52 -4.41 0.62
N ALA A 137 -6.39 -4.00 -0.30
CA ALA A 137 -6.49 -4.58 -1.62
C ALA A 137 -6.66 -3.50 -2.67
N LEU A 138 -5.84 -3.59 -3.72
CA LEU A 138 -5.94 -2.80 -4.94
C LEU A 138 -6.05 -3.77 -6.12
N SER A 139 -7.13 -3.67 -6.87
CA SER A 139 -7.36 -4.44 -8.09
C SER A 139 -7.55 -3.47 -9.24
N CYS A 140 -6.92 -3.70 -10.39
CA CYS A 140 -7.14 -2.90 -11.58
C CYS A 140 -7.26 -3.77 -12.83
N ASP A 141 -8.22 -3.41 -13.68
CA ASP A 141 -8.53 -4.05 -14.96
C ASP A 141 -8.37 -3.06 -16.12
N SER A 142 -7.76 -3.54 -17.20
CA SER A 142 -7.66 -2.84 -18.48
C SER A 142 -8.28 -3.72 -19.57
N LEU A 143 -9.36 -3.24 -20.18
CA LEU A 143 -10.05 -3.92 -21.28
C LEU A 143 -9.54 -3.43 -22.64
N THR A 144 -9.47 -4.34 -23.61
CA THR A 144 -9.11 -3.98 -24.99
C THR A 144 -10.14 -3.02 -25.59
N GLY A 145 -9.68 -1.97 -26.27
CA GLY A 145 -10.53 -0.90 -26.81
C GLY A 145 -10.98 0.12 -25.76
N SER A 146 -10.61 -0.02 -24.49
CA SER A 146 -10.81 1.00 -23.45
C SER A 146 -9.51 1.76 -23.19
N THR A 147 -9.61 3.09 -23.12
CA THR A 147 -8.52 3.96 -22.62
C THR A 147 -8.70 4.31 -21.15
N VAL A 148 -9.60 3.63 -20.44
CA VAL A 148 -9.85 3.81 -19.00
C VAL A 148 -9.31 2.61 -18.25
N LEU A 149 -8.48 2.87 -17.23
CA LEU A 149 -8.08 1.87 -16.25
C LEU A 149 -9.12 1.86 -15.12
N GLN A 150 -9.80 0.73 -14.91
CA GLN A 150 -10.77 0.57 -13.83
C GLN A 150 -10.07 -0.05 -12.63
N CYS A 151 -10.17 0.56 -11.46
CA CYS A 151 -9.54 0.09 -10.24
C CYS A 151 -10.53 0.06 -9.09
N GLN A 152 -10.32 -0.88 -8.17
CA GLN A 152 -11.03 -0.97 -6.91
C GLN A 152 -10.01 -0.99 -5.77
N ALA A 153 -10.21 -0.10 -4.81
CA ALA A 153 -9.34 0.03 -3.65
C ALA A 153 -10.17 -0.14 -2.38
N SER A 154 -9.79 -1.10 -1.55
CA SER A 154 -10.48 -1.38 -0.29
C SER A 154 -9.48 -1.56 0.83
N ALA A 155 -9.79 -0.96 1.97
CA ALA A 155 -9.03 -1.13 3.20
C ALA A 155 -9.97 -1.55 4.32
N ASP A 156 -9.46 -2.36 5.23
CA ASP A 156 -10.13 -2.76 6.46
C ASP A 156 -9.14 -2.70 7.62
N VAL A 157 -9.61 -2.27 8.79
CA VAL A 157 -8.81 -2.16 10.01
C VAL A 157 -9.72 -2.50 11.17
N ALA A 158 -9.35 -3.48 11.99
CA ALA A 158 -10.20 -3.96 13.07
C ALA A 158 -10.20 -2.98 14.25
N ASN A 159 -9.01 -2.62 14.73
CA ASN A 159 -8.84 -1.72 15.87
C ASN A 159 -7.79 -0.65 15.56
N VAL A 160 -8.07 0.59 15.96
CA VAL A 160 -7.14 1.72 15.93
C VAL A 160 -7.01 2.27 17.34
N ARG A 161 -5.80 2.48 17.84
CA ARG A 161 -5.53 3.18 19.10
C ARG A 161 -4.48 4.25 18.87
N ILE A 162 -4.66 5.40 19.53
CA ILE A 162 -3.73 6.53 19.47
C ILE A 162 -3.27 6.86 20.88
N ALA A 163 -1.96 7.03 21.07
CA ALA A 163 -1.29 7.39 22.31
C ALA A 163 -1.69 6.51 23.51
N GLY A 164 -1.92 5.21 23.29
CA GLY A 164 -2.35 4.28 24.34
C GLY A 164 -3.79 4.46 24.83
N GLY A 165 -4.59 5.32 24.17
CA GLY A 165 -5.99 5.54 24.49
C GLY A 165 -6.93 4.40 24.11
N ASP A 166 -8.21 4.69 24.16
CA ASP A 166 -9.28 3.76 23.80
C ASP A 166 -9.27 3.41 22.31
N VAL A 167 -9.92 2.29 21.97
CA VAL A 167 -10.11 1.89 20.58
C VAL A 167 -11.03 2.88 19.88
N ILE A 168 -10.53 3.46 18.80
CA ILE A 168 -11.28 4.35 17.92
C ILE A 168 -12.14 3.48 17.01
N THR A 169 -13.45 3.72 17.03
CA THR A 169 -14.38 3.06 16.10
C THR A 169 -14.20 3.66 14.71
N VAL A 170 -13.77 2.83 13.76
CA VAL A 170 -13.70 3.21 12.34
C VAL A 170 -14.99 2.84 11.62
N PRO A 171 -15.45 3.66 10.65
CA PRO A 171 -16.62 3.35 9.84
C PRO A 171 -16.40 2.10 8.97
N SER A 172 -17.47 1.34 8.75
CA SER A 172 -17.50 0.20 7.83
C SER A 172 -18.68 0.33 6.85
N PRO A 173 -18.43 0.41 5.52
CA PRO A 173 -17.12 0.37 4.86
C PRO A 173 -16.29 1.62 5.14
N LEU A 174 -14.96 1.47 5.10
CA LEU A 174 -14.05 2.57 5.42
C LEU A 174 -13.98 3.59 4.26
N PRO A 175 -14.39 4.85 4.46
CA PRO A 175 -14.38 5.87 3.41
C PRO A 175 -12.98 6.14 2.87
N LYS A 176 -12.89 6.54 1.61
CA LYS A 176 -11.63 7.00 1.02
C LYS A 176 -11.08 8.19 1.81
N ASN A 177 -9.78 8.16 2.06
CA ASN A 177 -9.05 9.23 2.77
C ASN A 177 -9.60 9.54 4.17
N PHE A 178 -10.11 8.54 4.89
CA PHE A 178 -10.60 8.73 6.25
C PHE A 178 -9.42 9.10 7.17
N ALA A 179 -9.41 10.32 7.69
CA ALA A 179 -8.31 10.83 8.49
C ALA A 179 -8.66 10.83 9.98
N VAL A 180 -7.74 10.31 10.80
CA VAL A 180 -7.79 10.37 12.26
C VAL A 180 -6.63 11.24 12.73
N PRO A 181 -6.87 12.33 13.49
CA PRO A 181 -5.80 13.16 14.01
C PRO A 181 -4.95 12.37 15.00
N VAL A 182 -3.64 12.51 14.89
CA VAL A 182 -2.67 11.87 15.79
C VAL A 182 -1.87 12.97 16.48
N GLY A 183 -1.77 12.90 17.80
CA GLY A 183 -0.98 13.82 18.60
C GLY A 183 -0.36 13.10 19.80
N GLY A 184 0.81 13.56 20.23
CA GLY A 184 1.51 13.00 21.38
C GLY A 184 2.92 13.57 21.52
N SER A 185 3.75 12.87 22.29
CA SER A 185 5.18 13.18 22.43
C SER A 185 6.02 11.97 22.04
N LEU A 186 7.14 12.23 21.39
CA LEU A 186 8.16 11.23 21.11
C LEU A 186 9.37 11.47 21.98
N ARG A 187 9.84 10.43 22.65
CA ARG A 187 11.09 10.48 23.39
C ARG A 187 12.25 10.11 22.47
N LEU A 188 13.18 11.03 22.28
CA LEU A 188 14.43 10.84 21.54
C LEU A 188 15.60 10.82 22.51
N VAL A 189 16.65 10.07 22.22
CA VAL A 189 17.90 10.12 23.00
C VAL A 189 19.00 10.74 22.15
N VAL A 190 19.20 12.06 22.25
CA VAL A 190 20.20 12.77 21.46
C VAL A 190 21.44 12.98 22.30
N LEU A 191 22.59 12.44 21.86
CA LEU A 191 23.87 12.51 22.59
C LEU A 191 23.76 12.01 24.06
N GLY A 192 22.94 10.98 24.30
CA GLY A 192 22.70 10.43 25.63
C GLY A 192 21.68 11.20 26.48
N ILE A 193 21.16 12.33 26.00
CA ILE A 193 20.15 13.14 26.70
C ILE A 193 18.76 12.80 26.18
N PRO A 194 17.81 12.39 27.04
CA PRO A 194 16.43 12.19 26.63
C PRO A 194 15.75 13.55 26.37
N VAL A 195 15.14 13.69 25.21
CA VAL A 195 14.39 14.88 24.77
C VAL A 195 12.99 14.43 24.38
N GLU A 196 11.96 15.11 24.88
CA GLU A 196 10.59 14.92 24.43
C GLU A 196 10.25 15.92 23.33
N VAL A 197 9.84 15.40 22.18
CA VAL A 197 9.42 16.20 21.03
C VAL A 197 7.91 16.09 20.90
N PRO A 198 7.15 17.20 21.01
CA PRO A 198 5.73 17.17 20.71
C PRO A 198 5.55 16.92 19.22
N VAL A 199 4.70 15.95 18.88
CA VAL A 199 4.40 15.58 17.49
C VAL A 199 2.90 15.67 17.23
N GLY A 200 2.57 16.05 16.00
CA GLY A 200 1.21 16.09 15.50
C GLY A 200 1.15 15.64 14.05
N GLY A 201 -0.03 15.18 13.64
CA GLY A 201 -0.28 14.79 12.26
C GLY A 201 -1.57 14.00 12.11
N ALA A 202 -1.57 13.07 11.17
CA ALA A 202 -2.77 12.30 10.84
C ALA A 202 -2.43 10.86 10.43
N LEU A 203 -3.29 9.95 10.86
CA LEU A 203 -3.44 8.62 10.30
C LEU A 203 -4.53 8.68 9.23
N THR A 204 -4.14 8.60 7.96
CA THR A 204 -5.06 8.53 6.84
C THR A 204 -5.27 7.07 6.44
N LEU A 205 -6.51 6.64 6.42
CA LEU A 205 -6.94 5.30 6.05
C LEU A 205 -7.58 5.30 4.66
N ASN A 206 -7.42 4.19 3.94
CA ASN A 206 -7.93 3.96 2.59
C ASN A 206 -7.62 5.11 1.60
N ARG A 207 -6.36 5.51 1.52
CA ARG A 207 -5.90 6.54 0.58
C ARG A 207 -5.53 5.92 -0.75
N VAL A 208 -5.93 6.55 -1.85
CA VAL A 208 -5.48 6.19 -3.20
C VAL A 208 -4.88 7.43 -3.86
N ASP A 209 -3.68 7.28 -4.41
CA ASP A 209 -3.02 8.27 -5.24
C ASP A 209 -2.94 7.72 -6.68
N THR A 210 -3.31 8.52 -7.67
CA THR A 210 -3.23 8.15 -9.10
C THR A 210 -2.33 9.13 -9.84
N ALA A 211 -1.53 8.64 -10.79
CA ALA A 211 -0.64 9.46 -11.61
C ALA A 211 -0.65 9.01 -13.08
N GLY A 212 -0.28 9.93 -13.98
CA GLY A 212 -0.06 9.63 -15.39
C GLY A 212 -1.32 9.60 -16.27
N VAL A 213 -2.45 10.14 -15.81
CA VAL A 213 -3.65 10.35 -16.63
C VAL A 213 -3.31 11.22 -17.84
N GLY A 214 -3.81 10.85 -19.02
CA GLY A 214 -3.46 11.47 -20.30
C GLY A 214 -2.13 10.99 -20.87
N SER A 215 -1.50 9.97 -20.26
CA SER A 215 -0.24 9.40 -20.73
C SER A 215 -0.33 7.89 -20.92
N ALA A 216 0.65 7.32 -21.64
CA ALA A 216 0.77 5.89 -21.78
C ALA A 216 1.19 5.19 -20.48
N ASN A 217 1.75 5.90 -19.50
CA ASN A 217 2.25 5.30 -18.26
C ASN A 217 1.40 5.78 -17.09
N VAL A 218 0.57 4.89 -16.56
CA VAL A 218 -0.27 5.18 -15.39
C VAL A 218 0.23 4.44 -14.17
N SER A 219 0.07 5.08 -13.01
CA SER A 219 0.39 4.50 -11.71
C SER A 219 -0.78 4.70 -10.76
N VAL A 220 -1.17 3.65 -10.05
CA VAL A 220 -2.17 3.69 -8.99
C VAL A 220 -1.53 3.13 -7.73
N VAL A 221 -1.51 3.95 -6.68
CA VAL A 221 -0.92 3.62 -5.38
C VAL A 221 -2.02 3.64 -4.34
N HIS A 222 -2.30 2.48 -3.75
CA HIS A 222 -3.19 2.37 -2.60
C HIS A 222 -2.35 2.31 -1.32
N LYS A 223 -2.67 3.18 -0.36
CA LYS A 223 -2.11 3.23 0.98
C LYS A 223 -3.25 2.98 1.97
N PRO A 224 -3.51 1.72 2.34
CA PRO A 224 -4.61 1.36 3.25
C PRO A 224 -4.46 2.06 4.60
N VAL A 225 -3.23 2.18 5.07
CA VAL A 225 -2.85 2.89 6.30
C VAL A 225 -1.66 3.78 5.96
N GLN A 226 -1.82 5.09 6.11
CA GLN A 226 -0.74 6.06 5.99
C GLN A 226 -0.67 6.93 7.24
N LEU A 227 0.48 6.94 7.90
CA LEU A 227 0.79 7.84 8.98
C LEU A 227 1.69 8.96 8.46
N THR A 228 1.30 10.19 8.74
CA THR A 228 2.14 11.38 8.60
C THR A 228 2.22 12.05 9.95
N LEU A 229 3.42 12.19 10.49
CA LEU A 229 3.70 12.88 11.76
C LEU A 229 4.84 13.85 11.56
N GLY A 230 4.74 15.01 12.20
CA GLY A 230 5.78 16.02 12.25
C GLY A 230 5.81 16.69 13.61
N GLY A 231 6.99 17.09 14.05
CA GLY A 231 7.15 17.83 15.28
C GLY A 231 8.57 18.30 15.48
N SER A 232 8.73 19.37 16.26
CA SER A 232 10.04 19.88 16.62
C SER A 232 10.01 20.61 17.96
N VAL A 233 11.18 20.67 18.59
CA VAL A 233 11.42 21.38 19.85
C VAL A 233 12.82 21.99 19.81
N SER A 234 12.97 23.16 20.41
CA SER A 234 14.28 23.76 20.63
C SER A 234 14.77 23.42 22.03
N VAL A 235 15.95 22.81 22.12
CA VAL A 235 16.56 22.43 23.39
C VAL A 235 17.81 23.28 23.62
N GLY A 236 17.88 23.94 24.77
CA GLY A 236 19.05 24.73 25.16
C GLY A 236 20.33 23.88 25.12
N GLY A 237 21.32 24.32 24.35
CA GLY A 237 22.59 23.61 24.17
C GLY A 237 22.61 22.53 23.08
N LEU A 238 21.45 22.07 22.58
CA LEU A 238 21.34 21.05 21.51
C LEU A 238 20.65 21.58 20.24
N GLY A 239 20.20 22.83 20.23
CA GLY A 239 19.57 23.46 19.07
C GLY A 239 18.20 22.87 18.73
N LEU A 240 17.81 22.96 17.46
CA LEU A 240 16.55 22.42 16.97
C LEU A 240 16.63 20.89 16.86
N ILE A 241 15.68 20.21 17.48
CA ILE A 241 15.46 18.77 17.35
C ILE A 241 14.07 18.57 16.73
N GLY A 242 14.01 17.84 15.63
CA GLY A 242 12.77 17.62 14.88
C GLY A 242 12.65 16.19 14.37
N VAL A 243 11.41 15.75 14.16
CA VAL A 243 11.08 14.45 13.60
C VAL A 243 9.95 14.62 12.58
N GLN A 244 10.13 14.02 11.42
CA GLN A 244 9.12 13.82 10.39
C GLN A 244 9.03 12.32 10.12
N VAL A 245 7.84 11.74 10.21
CA VAL A 245 7.59 10.34 9.88
C VAL A 245 6.52 10.29 8.80
N GLU A 246 6.84 9.59 7.72
CA GLU A 246 5.88 9.19 6.70
C GLU A 246 5.96 7.69 6.54
N ALA A 247 4.94 6.96 6.98
CA ALA A 247 4.91 5.51 6.91
C ALA A 247 3.59 5.06 6.30
N ALA A 248 3.65 4.16 5.33
CA ALA A 248 2.49 3.50 4.77
C ALA A 248 2.59 2.00 5.04
N ALA A 249 1.60 1.45 5.72
CA ALA A 249 1.48 0.02 5.95
C ALA A 249 0.52 -0.59 4.94
N THR A 250 0.83 -1.82 4.53
CA THR A 250 0.12 -2.60 3.52
C THR A 250 -0.03 -1.95 2.13
N PRO A 251 0.90 -1.08 1.65
CA PRO A 251 0.66 -0.37 0.39
C PRO A 251 0.73 -1.31 -0.81
N ALA A 252 -0.09 -1.02 -1.82
CA ALA A 252 -0.08 -1.67 -3.12
C ALA A 252 0.13 -0.64 -4.23
N THR A 253 0.88 -1.00 -5.25
CA THR A 253 1.16 -0.16 -6.41
C THR A 253 0.96 -0.96 -7.68
N ILE A 254 0.16 -0.42 -8.59
CA ILE A 254 -0.05 -0.94 -9.92
C ILE A 254 0.50 0.08 -10.91
N ASN A 255 1.38 -0.38 -11.80
CA ASN A 255 1.88 0.41 -12.91
C ASN A 255 1.45 -0.27 -14.21
N VAL A 256 0.90 0.49 -15.14
CA VAL A 256 0.47 0.00 -16.45
C VAL A 256 1.03 0.92 -17.53
N ARG A 257 1.61 0.31 -18.56
CA ARG A 257 2.00 0.98 -19.79
C ARG A 257 1.05 0.57 -20.91
N GLY A 258 0.26 1.51 -21.39
CA GLY A 258 -0.64 1.36 -22.52
C GLY A 258 0.09 1.44 -23.87
N ARG A 259 -0.51 0.90 -24.93
CA ARG A 259 -0.15 1.18 -26.32
C ARG A 259 -0.61 2.58 -26.73
N SER A 260 -1.77 2.97 -26.22
CA SER A 260 -2.35 4.30 -26.32
C SER A 260 -2.35 4.98 -24.94
N PRO A 261 -2.43 6.32 -24.88
CA PRO A 261 -2.60 7.01 -23.60
C PRO A 261 -3.91 6.64 -22.89
N PHE A 262 -3.84 6.43 -21.58
CA PHE A 262 -5.05 6.28 -20.76
C PHE A 262 -5.69 7.65 -20.56
N THR A 263 -6.96 7.78 -20.93
CA THR A 263 -7.73 9.03 -20.81
C THR A 263 -8.26 9.25 -19.40
N ALA A 264 -8.47 8.18 -18.63
CA ALA A 264 -8.92 8.24 -17.25
C ALA A 264 -8.45 7.05 -16.43
N ILE A 265 -8.41 7.25 -15.11
CA ILE A 265 -8.30 6.20 -14.10
C ILE A 265 -9.54 6.33 -13.23
N GLN A 266 -10.37 5.30 -13.20
CA GLN A 266 -11.54 5.23 -12.31
C GLN A 266 -11.17 4.37 -11.12
N VAL A 267 -11.31 4.92 -9.91
CA VAL A 267 -11.05 4.18 -8.67
C VAL A 267 -12.33 4.17 -7.85
N ASP A 268 -12.86 2.98 -7.61
CA ASP A 268 -13.97 2.72 -6.71
C ASP A 268 -13.52 2.31 -5.31
#